data_AF-A0A2D0HQL8-F1
#
_entry.id   AF-A0A2D0HQL8-F1
#
_cell.length_a   1.000
_cell.length_b   1.000
_cell.length_c   1.000
_cell.angle_alpha   90.00
_cell.angle_beta   90.00
_cell.angle_gamma   90.00
#
_symmetry.space_group_name_H-M   'P 1'
#
loop_
_entity.id
_entity.type
_entity.pdbx_description
1 polymer ?
#
loop_
_entity_poly.entity_id
_entity_poly.type
_entity_poly.pdbx_seq_one_letter_code
_entity_poly.pdbx_strand_id
1 'polypeptide(L)'
;MALLNQLSLPAISSVVALVMSATLNIDTAQAALYKFSFEGEGVNGYFTYDDTTIGFADSPNATGYFEGGNDYKFDLGEKGVFQGTIGNPIVFLPRLEDGITAPETDDFLWEVLASQREPASPFAFVNYFHYPKGSFKGSTTIRTTVPSTAILDVYPNVDFPDSIGNLLYTGTVQTRIEKVPEPALLPALLGVGAWFIFRRRQKLST
;
A
#
# COMPACT_ATOMS: atom_id res chain seq x y z
N MET A 1 12.04 47.47 60.27
CA MET A 1 12.10 47.28 58.80
C MET A 1 10.94 46.38 58.40
N ALA A 2 10.22 46.82 57.37
CA ALA A 2 8.81 46.52 57.10
C ALA A 2 8.54 45.05 56.76
N LEU A 3 7.55 44.49 57.45
CA LEU A 3 6.90 43.22 57.12
C LEU A 3 5.43 43.53 56.82
N LEU A 4 4.85 42.77 55.88
CA LEU A 4 3.43 42.74 55.49
C LEU A 4 2.97 43.77 54.45
N ASN A 5 2.93 43.32 53.19
CA ASN A 5 1.98 43.71 52.17
C ASN A 5 1.52 42.40 51.50
N GLN A 6 0.29 42.17 51.06
CA GLN A 6 -1.02 42.77 51.22
C GLN A 6 -1.97 41.75 50.56
N LEU A 7 -3.17 41.57 51.12
CA LEU A 7 -4.29 40.95 50.42
C LEU A 7 -4.66 41.77 49.17
N SER A 8 -4.97 41.11 48.05
CA SER A 8 -6.23 41.33 47.32
C SER A 8 -6.30 40.48 46.05
N LEU A 9 -7.40 39.74 45.89
CA LEU A 9 -7.91 39.26 44.61
C LEU A 9 -8.88 40.32 44.07
N PRO A 10 -9.05 40.44 42.75
CA PRO A 10 -10.27 39.89 42.19
C PRO A 10 -10.11 39.18 40.83
N ALA A 11 -11.06 38.27 40.59
CA ALA A 11 -11.23 37.39 39.45
C ALA A 11 -11.59 38.10 38.14
N ILE A 12 -11.24 37.50 36.99
CA ILE A 12 -12.07 37.50 35.77
C ILE A 12 -11.97 36.13 35.07
N SER A 13 -13.07 35.38 35.19
CA SER A 13 -13.79 34.56 34.18
C SER A 13 -12.98 33.62 33.27
N SER A 14 -13.00 32.30 33.50
CA SER A 14 -14.05 31.35 33.04
C SER A 14 -14.26 31.32 31.52
N VAL A 15 -13.74 30.31 30.80
CA VAL A 15 -14.47 29.60 29.72
C VAL A 15 -13.95 28.15 29.61
N VAL A 16 -14.77 27.25 30.16
CA VAL A 16 -15.17 25.94 29.62
C VAL A 16 -14.08 24.88 29.36
N ALA A 17 -14.04 23.92 30.28
CA ALA A 17 -13.72 22.54 29.97
C ALA A 17 -14.66 22.03 28.86
N LEU A 18 -14.10 21.68 27.70
CA LEU A 18 -14.76 20.80 26.75
C LEU A 18 -13.96 19.51 26.66
N VAL A 19 -14.12 18.67 27.69
CA VAL A 19 -14.00 17.23 27.54
C VAL A 19 -15.23 16.79 26.75
N MET A 20 -15.14 16.84 25.42
CA MET A 20 -16.02 16.07 24.56
C MET A 20 -15.23 14.84 24.16
N SER A 21 -15.43 13.79 24.94
CA SER A 21 -15.33 12.41 24.47
C SER A 21 -16.29 12.25 23.29
N ALA A 22 -15.84 12.64 22.11
CA ALA A 22 -16.37 12.11 20.88
C ALA A 22 -15.56 10.85 20.57
N THR A 23 -15.81 9.79 21.34
CA THR A 23 -15.75 8.44 20.76
C THR A 23 -16.85 8.40 19.72
N LEU A 24 -16.58 9.00 18.57
CA LEU A 24 -17.26 8.62 17.36
C LEU A 24 -16.84 7.17 17.16
N ASN A 25 -17.72 6.25 17.54
CA ASN A 25 -17.84 4.97 16.88
C ASN A 25 -18.22 5.28 15.42
N ILE A 26 -17.27 5.82 14.67
CA ILE A 26 -17.22 5.55 13.25
C ILE A 26 -16.65 4.16 13.23
N ASP A 27 -17.48 3.19 12.90
CA ASP A 27 -17.02 1.94 12.32
C ASP A 27 -16.42 2.30 10.95
N THR A 28 -15.35 3.11 10.95
CA THR A 28 -14.46 3.18 9.81
C THR A 28 -13.84 1.81 9.81
N ALA A 29 -14.28 0.95 8.90
CA ALA A 29 -13.38 -0.02 8.31
C ALA A 29 -12.21 0.82 7.79
N GLN A 30 -11.23 1.04 8.67
CA GLN A 30 -10.08 1.86 8.39
C GLN A 30 -9.32 1.13 7.30
N ALA A 31 -8.98 1.86 6.23
CA ALA A 31 -8.27 1.34 5.08
C ALA A 31 -7.18 0.36 5.51
N ALA A 32 -7.35 -0.91 5.15
CA ALA A 32 -6.37 -1.92 5.49
C ALA A 32 -5.34 -1.93 4.36
N LEU A 33 -4.13 -1.46 4.67
CA LEU A 33 -3.00 -1.60 3.76
C LEU A 33 -2.57 -3.07 3.77
N TYR A 34 -2.48 -3.69 2.60
CA TYR A 34 -1.94 -5.03 2.42
C TYR A 34 -0.60 -4.95 1.72
N LYS A 35 0.28 -5.89 2.05
CA LYS A 35 1.54 -6.13 1.35
C LYS A 35 1.46 -7.50 0.70
N PHE A 36 1.48 -7.52 -0.63
CA PHE A 36 1.77 -8.72 -1.39
C PHE A 36 3.28 -8.87 -1.50
N SER A 37 3.81 -10.04 -1.16
CA SER A 37 5.23 -10.36 -1.32
C SER A 37 5.39 -11.67 -2.07
N PHE A 38 6.48 -11.77 -2.83
CA PHE A 38 6.83 -12.99 -3.55
C PHE A 38 8.33 -13.26 -3.54
N GLU A 39 8.70 -14.53 -3.65
CA GLU A 39 10.09 -14.99 -3.72
C GLU A 39 10.18 -16.28 -4.53
N GLY A 40 11.17 -16.37 -5.41
CA GLY A 40 11.45 -17.54 -6.23
C GLY A 40 12.91 -17.56 -6.66
N GLU A 41 13.26 -18.48 -7.56
CA GLU A 41 14.62 -18.60 -8.05
C GLU A 41 15.02 -17.36 -8.87
N GLY A 42 15.99 -16.60 -8.36
CA GLY A 42 16.51 -15.38 -9.00
C GLY A 42 15.53 -14.21 -9.03
N VAL A 43 14.45 -14.26 -8.25
CA VAL A 43 13.41 -13.22 -8.26
C VAL A 43 12.80 -13.04 -6.87
N ASN A 44 12.58 -11.79 -6.47
CA ASN A 44 11.76 -11.47 -5.30
C ASN A 44 11.15 -10.08 -5.43
N GLY A 45 10.17 -9.80 -4.59
CA GLY A 45 9.60 -8.48 -4.58
C GLY A 45 8.36 -8.36 -3.72
N TYR A 46 7.76 -7.18 -3.83
CA TYR A 46 6.53 -6.84 -3.15
C TYR A 46 5.83 -5.68 -3.83
N PHE A 47 4.56 -5.51 -3.50
CA PHE A 47 3.82 -4.28 -3.68
C PHE A 47 2.80 -4.13 -2.55
N THR A 48 2.40 -2.90 -2.25
CA THR A 48 1.35 -2.63 -1.26
C THR A 48 0.10 -2.06 -1.93
N TYR A 49 -1.06 -2.23 -1.31
CA TYR A 49 -2.32 -1.70 -1.84
C TYR A 49 -3.36 -1.57 -0.74
N ASP A 50 -4.32 -0.68 -0.96
CA ASP A 50 -5.46 -0.43 -0.08
C ASP A 50 -6.69 -1.20 -0.57
N ASP A 51 -7.25 -2.06 0.28
CA ASP A 51 -8.45 -2.84 -0.04
C ASP A 51 -9.75 -2.03 -0.12
N THR A 52 -9.71 -0.74 0.25
CA THR A 52 -10.82 0.20 0.12
C THR A 52 -10.83 0.95 -1.21
N THR A 53 -9.80 0.76 -2.05
CA THR A 53 -9.74 1.37 -3.38
C THR A 53 -10.96 0.95 -4.21
N ILE A 54 -11.63 1.92 -4.83
CA ILE A 54 -12.77 1.64 -5.71
C ILE A 54 -12.27 0.96 -6.98
N GLY A 55 -12.71 -0.28 -7.19
CA GLY A 55 -12.41 -1.03 -8.40
C GLY A 55 -13.30 -0.61 -9.57
N PHE A 56 -12.72 -0.57 -10.77
CA PHE A 56 -13.39 -0.32 -12.04
C PHE A 56 -13.48 -1.62 -12.83
N ALA A 57 -14.71 -2.06 -13.10
CA ALA A 57 -14.99 -3.32 -13.78
C ALA A 57 -15.58 -3.05 -15.17
N ASP A 58 -14.71 -2.93 -16.17
CA ASP A 58 -15.11 -2.78 -17.57
C ASP A 58 -15.46 -4.13 -18.23
N SER A 59 -15.25 -5.24 -17.51
CA SER A 59 -15.55 -6.61 -17.94
C SER A 59 -16.05 -7.43 -16.75
N PRO A 60 -16.95 -8.41 -16.95
CA PRO A 60 -17.37 -9.32 -15.87
C PRO A 60 -16.21 -10.15 -15.29
N ASN A 61 -15.12 -10.29 -16.05
CA ASN A 61 -13.98 -11.13 -15.68
C ASN A 61 -12.78 -10.33 -15.18
N ALA A 62 -12.87 -9.01 -15.07
CA ALA A 62 -11.74 -8.17 -14.67
C ALA A 62 -12.19 -6.98 -13.82
N THR A 63 -11.40 -6.65 -12.81
CA THR A 63 -11.55 -5.39 -12.06
C THR A 63 -10.18 -4.79 -11.82
N GLY A 64 -10.00 -3.54 -12.27
CA GLY A 64 -8.79 -2.77 -12.06
C GLY A 64 -8.93 -1.77 -10.92
N TYR A 65 -7.91 -1.67 -10.09
CA TYR A 65 -7.83 -0.78 -8.94
C TYR A 65 -6.81 0.32 -9.22
N PHE A 66 -7.16 1.25 -10.11
CA PHE A 66 -6.24 2.29 -10.59
C PHE A 66 -5.76 3.20 -9.45
N GLU A 67 -4.45 3.43 -9.39
CA GLU A 67 -3.76 4.17 -8.32
C GLU A 67 -4.01 3.63 -6.91
N GLY A 68 -4.57 2.41 -6.78
CA GLY A 68 -4.78 1.75 -5.48
C GLY A 68 -3.54 1.05 -4.93
N GLY A 69 -2.52 0.92 -5.75
CA GLY A 69 -1.25 0.30 -5.40
C GLY A 69 -0.19 1.33 -5.04
N ASN A 70 0.55 1.05 -3.98
CA ASN A 70 1.63 1.88 -3.47
C ASN A 70 2.90 1.05 -3.28
N ASP A 71 4.07 1.69 -3.27
CA ASP A 71 5.38 1.13 -2.90
C ASP A 71 5.62 -0.30 -3.41
N TYR A 72 6.28 -0.42 -4.55
CA TYR A 72 6.61 -1.71 -5.14
C TYR A 72 8.10 -1.87 -5.41
N LYS A 73 8.56 -3.12 -5.39
CA LYS A 73 9.89 -3.53 -5.86
C LYS A 73 9.80 -4.93 -6.46
N PHE A 74 10.31 -5.10 -7.67
CA PHE A 74 10.52 -6.37 -8.36
C PHE A 74 12.02 -6.47 -8.66
N ASP A 75 12.70 -7.35 -7.93
CA ASP A 75 14.13 -7.62 -8.07
C ASP A 75 14.31 -8.92 -8.85
N LEU A 76 14.79 -8.82 -10.09
CA LEU A 76 14.99 -9.95 -11.00
C LEU A 76 16.48 -10.35 -11.09
N GLY A 77 17.26 -10.02 -10.05
CA GLY A 77 18.70 -10.27 -10.01
C GLY A 77 19.44 -9.56 -11.14
N GLU A 78 20.20 -10.31 -11.94
CA GLU A 78 20.99 -9.76 -13.05
C GLU A 78 20.14 -9.10 -14.15
N LYS A 79 18.84 -9.42 -14.22
CA LYS A 79 17.90 -8.83 -15.19
C LYS A 79 17.40 -7.44 -14.78
N GLY A 80 17.71 -6.99 -13.57
CA GLY A 80 17.45 -5.64 -13.09
C GLY A 80 16.38 -5.55 -12.00
N VAL A 81 16.20 -4.32 -11.51
CA VAL A 81 15.27 -3.98 -10.43
C VAL A 81 14.28 -2.94 -10.94
N PHE A 82 12.99 -3.20 -10.74
CA PHE A 82 11.90 -2.28 -11.06
C PHE A 82 11.20 -1.88 -9.77
N GLN A 83 11.13 -0.59 -9.48
CA GLN A 83 10.54 -0.10 -8.23
C GLN A 83 9.90 1.27 -8.46
N GLY A 84 8.97 1.62 -7.59
CA GLY A 84 8.28 2.90 -7.65
C GLY A 84 7.19 2.98 -6.60
N THR A 85 6.45 4.07 -6.65
CA THR A 85 5.48 4.41 -5.59
C THR A 85 4.03 4.23 -5.99
N ILE A 86 3.74 4.06 -7.29
CA ILE A 86 2.37 3.95 -7.82
C ILE A 86 2.26 2.71 -8.70
N GLY A 87 1.14 2.00 -8.58
CA GLY A 87 0.72 0.98 -9.52
C GLY A 87 -0.75 0.60 -9.35
N ASN A 88 -1.20 -0.33 -10.18
CA ASN A 88 -2.60 -0.66 -10.36
C ASN A 88 -2.74 -2.18 -10.18
N PRO A 89 -3.22 -2.63 -9.00
CA PRO A 89 -3.65 -4.01 -8.82
C PRO A 89 -4.82 -4.30 -9.75
N ILE A 90 -4.77 -5.41 -10.46
CA ILE A 90 -5.85 -5.86 -11.34
C ILE A 90 -6.13 -7.32 -11.00
N VAL A 91 -7.40 -7.66 -10.81
CA VAL A 91 -7.83 -9.05 -10.61
C VAL A 91 -8.54 -9.51 -11.87
N PHE A 92 -8.05 -10.60 -12.44
CA PHE A 92 -8.53 -11.14 -13.70
C PHE A 92 -8.91 -12.62 -13.54
N LEU A 93 -10.04 -13.00 -14.11
CA LEU A 93 -10.55 -14.37 -14.13
C LEU A 93 -10.50 -14.92 -15.56
N PRO A 94 -10.39 -16.25 -15.73
CA PRO A 94 -10.27 -16.84 -17.05
C PRO A 94 -11.53 -16.59 -17.89
N ARG A 95 -11.33 -16.17 -19.15
CA ARG A 95 -12.42 -15.89 -20.09
C ARG A 95 -12.94 -17.18 -20.72
N LEU A 96 -14.00 -17.75 -20.17
CA LEU A 96 -14.65 -18.92 -20.76
C LEU A 96 -15.79 -18.58 -21.73
N GLU A 97 -16.46 -17.43 -21.55
CA GLU A 97 -17.74 -17.16 -22.22
C GLU A 97 -17.60 -16.45 -23.57
N ASP A 98 -16.42 -15.86 -23.86
CA ASP A 98 -16.23 -14.99 -25.05
C ASP A 98 -15.49 -15.68 -26.22
N GLY A 99 -15.19 -16.99 -26.11
CA GLY A 99 -14.49 -17.75 -27.15
C GLY A 99 -13.02 -17.39 -27.37
N ILE A 100 -12.43 -16.59 -26.48
CA ILE A 100 -11.01 -16.20 -26.51
C ILE A 100 -10.18 -17.29 -25.83
N THR A 101 -9.18 -17.84 -26.54
CA THR A 101 -8.22 -18.78 -25.95
C THR A 101 -7.24 -18.02 -25.07
N ALA A 102 -7.52 -17.95 -23.77
CA ALA A 102 -6.62 -17.42 -22.75
C ALA A 102 -6.20 -18.56 -21.79
N PRO A 103 -5.08 -18.42 -21.05
CA PRO A 103 -4.75 -19.33 -19.97
C PRO A 103 -5.93 -19.48 -19.01
N GLU A 104 -6.24 -20.72 -18.61
CA GLU A 104 -7.27 -20.98 -17.60
C GLU A 104 -6.71 -20.74 -16.19
N THR A 105 -6.33 -19.51 -15.90
CA THR A 105 -5.76 -19.09 -14.60
C THR A 105 -6.56 -17.94 -14.01
N ASP A 106 -6.57 -17.91 -12.68
CA ASP A 106 -7.02 -16.75 -11.91
C ASP A 106 -5.79 -15.87 -11.68
N ASP A 107 -5.76 -14.65 -12.20
CA ASP A 107 -4.56 -13.82 -12.20
C ASP A 107 -4.70 -12.62 -11.27
N PHE A 108 -3.71 -12.43 -10.40
CA PHE A 108 -3.52 -11.16 -9.72
C PHE A 108 -2.39 -10.42 -10.42
N LEU A 109 -2.68 -9.26 -10.98
CA LEU A 109 -1.79 -8.52 -11.84
C LEU A 109 -1.35 -7.23 -11.17
N TRP A 110 -0.10 -6.84 -11.41
CA TRP A 110 0.44 -5.54 -11.05
C TRP A 110 0.85 -4.79 -12.32
N GLU A 111 0.16 -3.68 -12.59
CA GLU A 111 0.45 -2.78 -13.71
C GLU A 111 1.00 -1.45 -13.21
N VAL A 112 2.03 -0.93 -13.88
CA VAL A 112 2.47 0.45 -13.77
C VAL A 112 2.36 1.06 -15.15
N LEU A 113 1.45 2.01 -15.33
CA LEU A 113 1.26 2.69 -16.61
C LEU A 113 2.54 3.43 -17.00
N ALA A 114 2.76 3.63 -18.31
CA ALA A 114 3.91 4.38 -18.81
C ALA A 114 4.08 5.75 -18.11
N SER A 115 2.98 6.47 -17.90
CA SER A 115 2.94 7.75 -17.19
C SER A 115 3.29 7.69 -15.70
N GLN A 116 3.23 6.49 -15.09
CA GLN A 116 3.51 6.23 -13.67
C GLN A 116 4.91 5.61 -13.45
N ARG A 117 5.68 5.36 -14.52
CA ARG A 117 7.00 4.70 -14.42
C ARG A 117 8.03 5.60 -13.76
N GLU A 118 8.82 5.00 -12.86
CA GLU A 118 9.97 5.61 -12.22
C GLU A 118 11.21 4.71 -12.44
N PRO A 119 12.25 5.15 -13.19
CA PRO A 119 12.28 6.35 -14.02
C PRO A 119 11.28 6.31 -15.17
N ALA A 120 10.96 7.48 -15.73
CA ALA A 120 10.00 7.62 -16.82
C ALA A 120 10.35 6.71 -18.01
N SER A 121 9.32 6.04 -18.55
CA SER A 121 9.42 5.12 -19.69
C SER A 121 8.20 5.34 -20.59
N PRO A 122 8.33 5.24 -21.92
CA PRO A 122 7.16 5.23 -22.81
C PRO A 122 6.34 3.93 -22.70
N PHE A 123 6.87 2.91 -22.05
CA PHE A 123 6.24 1.61 -21.89
C PHE A 123 5.74 1.36 -20.47
N ALA A 124 4.62 0.66 -20.35
CA ALA A 124 4.11 0.13 -19.09
C ALA A 124 4.93 -1.07 -18.60
N PHE A 125 4.88 -1.31 -17.28
CA PHE A 125 5.49 -2.45 -16.61
C PHE A 125 4.37 -3.32 -16.02
N VAL A 126 4.27 -4.56 -16.47
CA VAL A 126 3.16 -5.46 -16.13
C VAL A 126 3.69 -6.79 -15.61
N ASN A 127 3.08 -7.28 -14.52
CA ASN A 127 3.45 -8.55 -13.90
C ASN A 127 2.19 -9.36 -13.64
N TYR A 128 2.18 -10.60 -14.11
CA TYR A 128 1.08 -11.53 -13.88
C TYR A 128 1.48 -12.54 -12.81
N PHE A 129 0.66 -12.69 -11.78
CA PHE A 129 0.74 -13.80 -10.85
C PHE A 129 -0.40 -14.77 -11.16
N HIS A 130 -0.07 -15.84 -11.87
CA HIS A 130 -1.02 -16.84 -12.32
C HIS A 130 -1.27 -17.88 -11.22
N TYR A 131 -2.52 -18.01 -10.81
CA TYR A 131 -2.98 -19.03 -9.88
C TYR A 131 -3.88 -20.05 -10.60
N PRO A 132 -3.99 -21.28 -10.06
CA PRO A 132 -4.92 -22.26 -10.61
C PRO A 132 -6.34 -21.71 -10.71
N LYS A 133 -7.05 -22.03 -11.80
CA LYS A 133 -8.47 -21.70 -12.00
C LYS A 133 -9.30 -21.95 -10.75
N GLY A 134 -10.14 -20.98 -10.39
CA GLY A 134 -11.06 -21.08 -9.26
C GLY A 134 -10.43 -20.75 -7.90
N SER A 135 -9.14 -20.43 -7.84
CA SER A 135 -8.47 -19.93 -6.63
C SER A 135 -9.17 -18.70 -6.04
N PHE A 136 -9.75 -17.85 -6.87
CA PHE A 136 -10.46 -16.63 -6.49
C PHE A 136 -11.97 -16.82 -6.36
N LYS A 137 -12.47 -18.05 -6.54
CA LYS A 137 -13.89 -18.42 -6.38
C LYS A 137 -14.85 -17.57 -7.22
N GLY A 138 -14.42 -17.18 -8.42
CA GLY A 138 -15.23 -16.35 -9.33
C GLY A 138 -15.37 -14.87 -8.92
N SER A 139 -14.53 -14.39 -7.99
CA SER A 139 -14.54 -12.98 -7.55
C SER A 139 -13.38 -12.21 -8.14
N THR A 140 -13.67 -11.05 -8.74
CA THR A 140 -12.69 -10.05 -9.20
C THR A 140 -12.39 -8.99 -8.14
N THR A 141 -12.89 -9.15 -6.91
CA THR A 141 -12.59 -8.21 -5.82
C THR A 141 -11.09 -8.22 -5.51
N ILE A 142 -10.49 -7.10 -5.10
CA ILE A 142 -9.09 -7.04 -4.68
C ILE A 142 -8.78 -8.13 -3.66
N ARG A 143 -7.59 -8.74 -3.78
CA ARG A 143 -7.24 -9.92 -2.99
C ARG A 143 -6.69 -9.52 -1.64
N THR A 144 -7.17 -10.15 -0.57
CA THR A 144 -6.57 -10.06 0.77
C THR A 144 -5.90 -11.38 1.18
N THR A 145 -6.11 -12.42 0.36
CA THR A 145 -5.47 -13.73 0.45
C THR A 145 -5.27 -14.29 -0.96
N VAL A 146 -4.23 -15.11 -1.14
CA VAL A 146 -3.91 -15.83 -2.37
C VAL A 146 -3.37 -17.22 -2.00
N PRO A 147 -3.37 -18.19 -2.93
CA PRO A 147 -2.56 -19.40 -2.77
C PRO A 147 -1.09 -19.06 -2.49
N SER A 148 -0.37 -19.98 -1.85
CA SER A 148 1.03 -19.78 -1.48
C SER A 148 2.00 -19.85 -2.67
N THR A 149 1.53 -20.15 -3.86
CA THR A 149 2.37 -20.35 -5.03
C THR A 149 1.67 -19.85 -6.29
N ALA A 150 2.42 -19.17 -7.15
CA ALA A 150 1.98 -18.68 -8.46
C ALA A 150 3.07 -18.94 -9.52
N ILE A 151 2.68 -18.89 -10.79
CA ILE A 151 3.63 -18.61 -11.88
C ILE A 151 3.68 -17.10 -12.06
N LEU A 152 4.88 -16.52 -11.97
CA LEU A 152 5.11 -15.09 -12.20
C LEU A 152 5.62 -14.89 -13.61
N ASP A 153 4.92 -14.08 -14.41
CA ASP A 153 5.42 -13.54 -15.68
C ASP A 153 5.67 -12.03 -15.56
N VAL A 154 6.81 -11.56 -16.04
CA VAL A 154 7.22 -10.15 -15.97
C VAL A 154 7.46 -9.55 -17.36
N TYR A 155 6.72 -8.50 -17.69
CA TYR A 155 6.77 -7.78 -18.96
C TYR A 155 7.16 -6.32 -18.71
N PRO A 156 8.42 -5.93 -18.94
CA PRO A 156 8.89 -4.61 -18.54
C PRO A 156 8.55 -3.48 -19.51
N ASN A 157 8.18 -3.82 -20.75
CA ASN A 157 7.99 -2.88 -21.84
C ASN A 157 6.71 -3.19 -22.63
N VAL A 158 5.57 -3.04 -21.96
CA VAL A 158 4.24 -3.20 -22.57
C VAL A 158 3.82 -1.89 -23.24
N ASP A 159 3.27 -1.98 -24.45
CA ASP A 159 2.81 -0.85 -25.26
C ASP A 159 1.36 -1.08 -25.67
N PHE A 160 0.40 -0.82 -24.78
CA PHE A 160 -1.01 -1.12 -25.05
C PHE A 160 -1.65 -0.11 -26.03
N PRO A 161 -2.54 -0.56 -26.93
CA PRO A 161 -2.97 -1.95 -27.17
C PRO A 161 -2.08 -2.73 -28.17
N ASP A 162 -0.97 -2.14 -28.61
CA ASP A 162 -0.18 -2.61 -29.75
C ASP A 162 0.65 -3.87 -29.46
N SER A 163 1.17 -4.02 -28.24
CA SER A 163 2.04 -5.14 -27.86
C SER A 163 2.11 -5.38 -26.35
N ILE A 164 2.14 -6.65 -25.95
CA ILE A 164 2.46 -7.06 -24.57
C ILE A 164 3.98 -7.09 -24.28
N GLY A 165 4.81 -6.71 -25.25
CA GLY A 165 6.25 -6.66 -25.11
C GLY A 165 6.91 -8.04 -24.98
N ASN A 166 8.19 -8.02 -24.61
CA ASN A 166 8.97 -9.24 -24.40
C ASN A 166 8.90 -9.69 -22.94
N LEU A 167 8.65 -10.97 -22.73
CA LEU A 167 8.75 -11.62 -21.43
C LEU A 167 10.20 -11.58 -20.93
N LEU A 168 10.43 -10.96 -19.77
CA LEU A 168 11.77 -10.86 -19.14
C LEU A 168 12.02 -12.01 -18.14
N TYR A 169 10.98 -12.44 -17.45
CA TYR A 169 11.04 -13.52 -16.46
C TYR A 169 9.76 -14.33 -16.49
N THR A 170 9.90 -15.66 -16.38
CA THR A 170 8.82 -16.58 -16.03
C THR A 170 9.35 -17.60 -15.03
N GLY A 171 8.56 -17.94 -14.02
CA GLY A 171 8.96 -18.94 -13.02
C GLY A 171 7.99 -19.08 -11.86
N THR A 172 8.13 -20.18 -11.12
CA THR A 172 7.32 -20.43 -9.92
C THR A 172 7.83 -19.59 -8.75
N VAL A 173 6.93 -18.87 -8.10
CA VAL A 173 7.21 -18.06 -6.91
C VAL A 173 6.33 -18.47 -5.75
N GLN A 174 6.86 -18.38 -4.53
CA GLN A 174 6.07 -18.39 -3.31
C GLN A 174 5.45 -17.02 -3.11
N THR A 175 4.18 -16.96 -2.74
CA THR A 175 3.39 -15.72 -2.62
C THR A 175 2.73 -15.63 -1.25
N ARG A 176 2.62 -14.42 -0.72
CA ARG A 176 1.87 -14.14 0.51
C ARG A 176 1.26 -12.75 0.49
N ILE A 177 0.14 -12.60 1.16
CA ILE A 177 -0.46 -11.30 1.47
C ILE A 177 -0.49 -11.15 2.99
N GLU A 178 0.04 -10.04 3.47
CA GLU A 178 0.07 -9.69 4.89
C GLU A 178 -0.65 -8.36 5.07
N LYS A 179 -1.54 -8.27 6.05
CA LYS A 179 -2.09 -6.97 6.46
C LYS A 179 -0.95 -6.19 7.12
N VAL A 180 -0.63 -5.03 6.56
CA VAL A 180 0.32 -4.10 7.18
C VAL A 180 -0.38 -3.51 8.39
N PRO A 181 0.15 -3.71 9.61
CA PRO A 181 -0.39 -3.03 10.77
C PRO A 181 -0.33 -1.54 10.49
N GLU A 182 -1.42 -0.82 10.77
CA GLU A 182 -1.34 0.63 10.80
C GLU A 182 -0.11 1.02 11.61
N PRO A 183 0.61 2.10 11.23
CA PRO A 183 1.51 2.71 12.18
C PRO A 183 0.65 3.07 13.39
N ALA A 184 0.68 2.23 14.42
CA ALA A 184 0.14 2.54 15.72
C ALA A 184 0.70 3.92 16.00
N LEU A 185 -0.17 4.93 16.05
CA LEU A 185 0.19 6.31 16.32
C LEU A 185 1.15 6.27 17.50
N LEU A 186 2.46 6.33 17.22
CA LEU A 186 3.49 6.28 18.24
C LEU A 186 3.21 7.53 19.08
N PRO A 187 2.78 7.42 20.35
CA PRO A 187 2.87 8.56 21.25
C PRO A 187 4.35 8.80 21.64
N ALA A 188 5.31 8.24 20.89
CA ALA A 188 6.74 8.27 21.16
C ALA A 188 7.49 9.37 20.38
N LEU A 189 6.80 10.22 19.60
CA LEU A 189 7.41 11.41 18.98
C LEU A 189 7.15 12.73 19.73
N LEU A 190 6.47 12.69 20.88
CA LEU A 190 6.38 13.84 21.82
C LEU A 190 7.08 13.58 23.16
N GLY A 191 7.81 12.48 23.30
CA GLY A 191 8.53 12.09 24.53
C GLY A 191 9.99 12.56 24.63
N VAL A 192 10.56 13.24 23.63
CA VAL A 192 11.98 13.67 23.65
C VAL A 192 12.16 15.19 23.51
N GLY A 193 11.08 15.94 23.29
CA GLY A 193 11.12 17.41 23.16
C GLY A 193 11.01 18.21 24.46
N ALA A 194 10.79 17.59 25.62
CA ALA A 194 10.55 18.30 26.88
C ALA A 194 11.73 18.24 27.89
N TRP A 195 12.81 17.53 27.60
CA TRP A 195 13.95 17.41 28.52
C TRP A 195 15.09 18.40 28.26
N PHE A 196 15.06 19.13 27.13
CA PHE A 196 16.08 20.14 26.80
C PHE A 196 15.74 21.57 27.21
N ILE A 197 14.54 21.85 27.74
CA ILE A 197 14.17 23.21 28.17
C ILE A 197 14.44 23.48 29.67
N PHE A 198 14.71 22.44 30.49
CA PHE A 198 14.89 22.62 31.94
C PHE A 198 16.34 22.67 32.46
N ARG A 199 17.38 22.65 31.62
CA ARG A 199 18.79 22.74 32.07
C ARG A 199 19.54 24.03 31.73
N ARG A 200 18.86 25.08 31.24
CA ARG A 200 19.50 26.38 30.92
C ARG A 200 19.15 27.54 31.85
N ARG A 201 18.72 27.26 33.08
CA ARG A 201 18.44 28.29 34.13
C ARG A 201 19.18 28.09 35.46
N GLN A 202 20.38 27.49 35.46
CA GLN A 202 21.19 27.36 36.69
C GLN A 202 22.68 27.71 36.56
N LYS A 203 23.06 28.57 35.60
CA LYS A 203 24.40 29.19 35.60
C LYS A 203 24.31 30.63 35.11
N LEU A 204 23.90 31.53 36.00
CA LEU A 204 24.23 32.96 36.01
C LEU A 204 23.61 33.58 37.28
N SER A 205 24.27 33.35 38.41
CA SER A 205 24.16 34.18 39.62
C SER A 205 25.44 34.01 40.45
N THR A 206 26.46 34.76 40.05
CA THR A 206 27.52 35.32 40.92
C THR A 206 27.90 36.65 40.30
#